data_AF-A0A9W7EQ51-F1
#
_entry.id   AF-A0A9W7EQ51-F1
#
_cell.length_a   1.000
_cell.length_b   1.000
_cell.length_c   1.000
_cell.angle_alpha   90.00
_cell.angle_beta   90.00
_cell.angle_gamma   90.00
#
_symmetry.space_group_name_H-M   'P 1'
#
loop_
_entity.id
_entity.type
_entity.pdbx_description
1 polymer ?
#
loop_
_entity_poly.entity_id
_entity_poly.type
_entity_poly.pdbx_seq_one_letter_code
_entity_poly.pdbx_strand_id
1 'polypeptide(L)'
;MSPSSPTLKRNINPGTWDDKFKNTTEMPAEAWNGDPGEEEGFISRASYLASVEFVDEGIGAILDEINEQGLMDDFFIVWVADHGDMNGDHNLWRKGYPYEESAHVPMVIKMDGEGGGAKVVDSVVEIRDVAVTVWDVVGVLEEVKEKVRSNI
;
A
#
# COMPACT_ATOMS: atom_id res chain seq x y z
N MET A 1 14.52 -30.24 2.78
CA MET A 1 14.29 -29.41 1.58
C MET A 1 13.61 -28.15 2.06
N SER A 2 14.34 -27.04 2.14
CA SER A 2 13.80 -25.77 2.67
C SER A 2 12.79 -25.20 1.65
N PRO A 3 11.58 -24.80 2.08
CA PRO A 3 10.65 -24.09 1.21
C PRO A 3 11.20 -22.67 1.04
N SER A 4 11.79 -22.39 -0.12
CA SER A 4 12.16 -21.04 -0.50
C SER A 4 10.92 -20.15 -0.44
N SER A 5 10.92 -19.18 0.47
CA SER A 5 9.95 -18.10 0.53
C SER A 5 9.75 -17.51 -0.87
N PRO A 6 8.50 -17.30 -1.35
CA PRO A 6 8.23 -16.67 -2.63
C PRO A 6 8.55 -15.18 -2.53
N THR A 7 9.84 -14.85 -2.51
CA THR A 7 10.30 -13.50 -2.83
C THR A 7 9.98 -13.28 -4.29
N LEU A 8 9.09 -12.33 -4.58
CA LEU A 8 8.97 -11.76 -5.91
C LEU A 8 10.37 -11.27 -6.29
N LYS A 9 11.11 -12.07 -7.08
CA LYS A 9 12.46 -11.72 -7.53
C LYS A 9 12.38 -10.58 -8.53
N ARG A 10 12.17 -9.35 -8.05
CA ARG A 10 12.49 -8.14 -8.78
C ARG A 10 14.01 -8.03 -8.74
N ASN A 11 14.66 -8.27 -9.89
CA ASN A 11 16.10 -8.23 -10.09
C ASN A 11 16.62 -6.77 -10.01
N ILE A 12 16.46 -6.14 -8.85
CA ILE A 12 17.11 -4.87 -8.54
C ILE A 12 18.39 -5.25 -7.82
N ASN A 13 19.55 -4.84 -8.36
CA ASN A 13 20.83 -4.93 -7.65
C ASN A 13 21.02 -3.60 -6.90
N PRO A 14 20.75 -3.54 -5.60
CA PRO A 14 20.83 -2.30 -4.81
C PRO A 14 22.28 -1.81 -4.58
N GLY A 15 23.29 -2.54 -5.08
CA GLY A 15 24.70 -2.26 -4.83
C GLY A 15 25.09 -2.64 -3.40
N THR A 16 26.19 -2.08 -2.91
CA THR A 16 26.73 -2.37 -1.56
C THR A 16 26.03 -1.59 -0.45
N TRP A 17 24.96 -0.84 -0.75
CA TRP A 17 24.32 0.05 0.21
C TRP A 17 23.63 -0.73 1.35
N ASP A 18 23.09 -1.90 1.02
CA ASP A 18 22.43 -2.82 1.96
C ASP A 18 23.40 -3.53 2.89
N ASP A 19 24.66 -3.68 2.47
CA ASP A 19 25.69 -4.39 3.24
C ASP A 19 25.96 -3.71 4.58
N LYS A 20 25.64 -2.41 4.68
CA LYS A 20 25.83 -1.61 5.89
C LYS A 20 25.11 -2.18 7.11
N PHE A 21 23.95 -2.79 6.91
CA PHE A 21 23.07 -3.22 8.02
C PHE A 21 23.01 -4.73 8.20
N LYS A 22 23.66 -5.51 7.31
CA LYS A 22 23.67 -6.99 7.36
C LYS A 22 24.19 -7.58 8.67
N ASN A 23 25.06 -6.85 9.37
CA ASN A 23 25.66 -7.32 10.62
C ASN A 23 25.00 -6.68 11.86
N THR A 24 23.91 -5.92 11.69
CA THR A 24 23.14 -5.36 12.81
C THR A 24 22.14 -6.40 13.29
N THR A 25 22.44 -7.08 14.39
CA THR A 25 21.58 -8.13 14.97
C THR A 25 20.83 -7.69 16.23
N GLU A 26 21.20 -6.55 16.82
CA GLU A 26 20.46 -5.96 17.95
C GLU A 26 19.22 -5.24 17.43
N MET A 27 18.06 -5.89 17.56
CA MET A 27 16.78 -5.38 17.07
C MET A 27 15.78 -5.18 18.23
N PRO A 28 15.84 -4.04 18.94
CA PRO A 28 14.74 -3.66 19.82
C PRO A 28 13.44 -3.50 19.03
N ALA A 29 12.28 -3.50 19.71
CA ALA A 29 10.98 -3.30 19.06
C ALA A 29 10.89 -2.01 18.21
N GLU A 30 11.74 -1.03 18.51
CA GLU A 30 11.83 0.25 17.79
C GLU A 30 12.82 0.26 16.62
N ALA A 31 13.45 -0.88 16.32
CA ALA A 31 14.47 -0.97 15.27
C ALA A 31 13.89 -0.61 13.89
N TRP A 32 14.67 0.14 13.13
CA TRP A 32 14.38 0.50 11.74
C TRP A 32 15.35 -0.17 10.76
N ASN A 33 16.37 -0.88 11.25
CA ASN A 33 17.30 -1.67 10.47
C ASN A 33 17.79 -2.88 11.27
N GLY A 34 18.32 -3.87 10.54
CA GLY A 34 18.96 -5.05 11.08
C GLY A 34 18.43 -6.35 10.50
N ASP A 35 19.15 -7.42 10.78
CA ASP A 35 18.77 -8.79 10.47
C ASP A 35 18.27 -9.47 11.77
N PRO A 36 16.95 -9.74 11.88
CA PRO A 36 16.40 -10.39 13.07
C PRO A 36 16.73 -11.88 13.12
N GLY A 37 17.32 -12.44 12.07
CA GLY A 37 17.44 -13.89 11.88
C GLY A 37 16.24 -14.47 11.13
N GLU A 38 16.41 -15.71 10.65
CA GLU A 38 15.43 -16.38 9.79
C GLU A 38 14.09 -16.61 10.50
N GLU A 39 14.11 -17.05 11.76
CA GLU A 39 12.92 -17.38 12.53
C GLU A 39 12.11 -16.13 12.88
N GLU A 40 12.71 -15.14 13.54
CA GLU A 40 12.05 -13.88 13.87
C GLU A 40 11.62 -13.10 12.63
N GLY A 41 12.42 -13.09 11.56
CA GLY A 41 12.03 -12.47 10.28
C GLY A 41 10.84 -13.16 9.63
N PHE A 42 10.73 -14.49 9.74
CA PHE A 42 9.54 -15.23 9.32
C PHE A 42 8.32 -14.89 10.17
N ILE A 43 8.46 -14.91 11.50
CA ILE A 43 7.37 -14.59 12.45
C ILE A 43 6.86 -13.17 12.22
N SER A 44 7.76 -12.19 12.06
CA SER A 44 7.40 -10.79 11.81
C SER A 44 6.54 -10.63 10.55
N ARG A 45 6.98 -11.23 9.42
CA ARG A 45 6.20 -11.19 8.17
C ARG A 45 4.87 -11.93 8.28
N ALA A 46 4.84 -13.07 8.97
CA ALA A 46 3.60 -13.79 9.22
C ALA A 46 2.62 -12.98 10.07
N SER A 47 3.10 -12.29 11.12
CA SER A 47 2.28 -11.38 11.93
C SER A 47 1.80 -10.16 11.14
N TYR A 48 2.62 -9.63 10.24
CA TYR A 48 2.20 -8.58 9.31
C TYR A 48 1.05 -9.06 8.42
N LEU A 49 1.18 -10.23 7.79
CA LEU A 49 0.12 -10.80 6.94
C LEU A 49 -1.16 -11.13 7.72
N ALA A 50 -1.05 -11.61 8.97
CA ALA A 50 -2.21 -11.79 9.84
C ALA A 50 -2.91 -10.46 10.15
N SER A 51 -2.15 -9.36 10.27
CA SER A 51 -2.72 -8.02 10.45
C SER A 51 -3.42 -7.51 9.19
N VAL A 52 -2.89 -7.84 8.01
CA VAL A 52 -3.53 -7.57 6.72
C VAL A 52 -4.85 -8.33 6.61
N GLU A 53 -4.86 -9.63 6.93
CA GLU A 53 -6.07 -10.46 6.92
C GLU A 53 -7.15 -9.91 7.87
N PHE A 54 -6.77 -9.48 9.07
CA PHE A 54 -7.70 -8.84 10.00
C PHE A 54 -8.34 -7.56 9.44
N VAL A 55 -7.56 -6.72 8.74
CA VAL A 55 -8.10 -5.52 8.08
C VAL A 55 -9.00 -5.88 6.89
N ASP A 56 -8.62 -6.90 6.12
CA ASP A 56 -9.38 -7.40 4.97
C ASP A 56 -10.77 -7.89 5.41
N GLU A 57 -10.87 -8.66 6.49
CA GLU A 57 -12.15 -9.07 7.08
C GLU A 57 -13.04 -7.88 7.46
N GLY A 58 -12.45 -6.83 8.04
CA GLY A 58 -13.17 -5.61 8.41
C GLY A 58 -13.69 -4.83 7.19
N ILE A 59 -12.90 -4.76 6.12
CA ILE A 59 -13.31 -4.15 4.85
C ILE A 59 -14.44 -4.98 4.21
N GLY A 60 -14.30 -6.32 4.20
CA GLY A 60 -15.31 -7.25 3.70
C GLY A 60 -16.67 -7.02 4.36
N ALA A 61 -16.70 -6.93 5.69
CA ALA A 61 -17.95 -6.67 6.43
C ALA A 61 -18.64 -5.35 6.03
N ILE A 62 -17.86 -4.29 5.75
CA ILE A 62 -18.41 -3.01 5.29
C ILE A 62 -19.00 -3.15 3.87
N LEU A 63 -18.27 -3.81 2.98
CA LEU A 63 -18.70 -4.01 1.58
C LEU A 63 -19.92 -4.93 1.49
N ASP A 64 -19.98 -5.96 2.33
CA ASP A 64 -21.10 -6.89 2.42
C ASP A 64 -22.38 -6.14 2.83
N GLU A 65 -22.32 -5.29 3.86
CA GLU A 65 -23.47 -4.48 4.29
C GLU A 65 -23.95 -3.52 3.18
N ILE A 66 -23.03 -2.84 2.50
CA ILE A 66 -23.37 -1.96 1.35
C ILE A 66 -24.06 -2.75 0.24
N ASN A 67 -23.57 -3.96 -0.04
CA ASN A 67 -24.12 -4.85 -1.06
C ASN A 67 -25.49 -5.42 -0.66
N GLU A 68 -25.68 -5.82 0.60
CA GLU A 68 -26.97 -6.30 1.14
C GLU A 68 -28.08 -5.25 1.04
N GLN A 69 -27.73 -3.97 1.20
CA GLN A 69 -28.67 -2.86 1.00
C GLN A 69 -28.94 -2.54 -0.48
N GLY A 70 -28.24 -3.19 -1.41
CA GLY A 70 -28.37 -2.92 -2.85
C GLY A 70 -27.81 -1.56 -3.27
N LEU A 71 -26.91 -0.99 -2.47
CA LEU A 71 -26.33 0.35 -2.70
C LEU A 71 -24.98 0.31 -3.41
N MET A 72 -24.41 -0.86 -3.67
CA MET A 72 -23.04 -0.99 -4.19
C MET A 72 -22.79 -0.13 -5.45
N ASP A 73 -23.77 -0.02 -6.34
CA ASP A 73 -23.66 0.79 -7.56
C ASP A 73 -23.56 2.30 -7.24
N ASP A 74 -24.29 2.79 -6.23
CA ASP A 74 -24.27 4.20 -5.81
C ASP A 74 -22.95 4.64 -5.13
N PHE A 75 -22.06 3.71 -4.78
CA PHE A 75 -20.79 4.02 -4.11
C PHE A 75 -19.63 4.19 -5.10
N PHE A 76 -18.90 5.30 -4.97
CA PHE A 76 -17.54 5.44 -5.47
C PHE A 76 -16.56 5.03 -4.37
N ILE A 77 -15.74 4.01 -4.63
CA ILE A 77 -14.84 3.43 -3.63
C ILE A 77 -13.40 3.63 -4.09
N VAL A 78 -12.58 4.22 -3.24
CA VAL A 78 -11.13 4.28 -3.40
C VAL A 78 -10.51 3.57 -2.20
N TRP A 79 -9.75 2.52 -2.47
CA TRP A 79 -8.92 1.85 -1.48
C TRP A 79 -7.45 2.11 -1.79
N VAL A 80 -6.70 2.60 -0.80
CA VAL A 80 -5.30 2.97 -0.94
C VAL A 80 -4.60 2.90 0.42
N ALA A 81 -3.31 2.53 0.44
CA ALA A 81 -2.47 2.65 1.64
C ALA A 81 -1.68 3.98 1.62
N ASP A 82 -1.32 4.52 2.78
CA ASP A 82 -0.59 5.78 2.89
C ASP A 82 0.92 5.65 2.60
N HIS A 83 1.49 4.47 2.91
CA HIS A 83 2.84 4.07 2.57
C HIS A 83 2.98 2.54 2.55
N GLY A 84 4.10 2.05 2.02
CA GLY A 84 4.51 0.65 2.12
C GLY A 84 5.30 0.36 3.40
N ASP A 85 5.81 -0.85 3.54
CA ASP A 85 6.70 -1.26 4.62
C ASP A 85 7.87 -2.07 4.05
N MET A 86 9.09 -1.77 4.50
CA MET A 86 10.28 -2.48 4.08
C MET A 86 10.25 -3.97 4.45
N ASN A 87 9.57 -4.37 5.54
CA ASN A 87 9.40 -5.78 5.93
C ASN A 87 10.69 -6.64 5.91
N GLY A 88 11.85 -6.01 6.18
CA GLY A 88 13.17 -6.64 6.19
C GLY A 88 13.94 -6.55 4.87
N ASP A 89 13.34 -6.02 3.80
CA ASP A 89 14.04 -5.78 2.54
C ASP A 89 15.19 -4.80 2.75
N HIS A 90 16.34 -5.11 2.15
CA HIS A 90 17.59 -4.36 2.35
C HIS A 90 18.09 -4.31 3.82
N ASN A 91 17.62 -5.22 4.69
CA ASN A 91 17.80 -5.18 6.15
C ASN A 91 17.23 -3.89 6.78
N LEU A 92 16.20 -3.31 6.14
CA LEU A 92 15.47 -2.15 6.63
C LEU A 92 14.07 -2.58 7.05
N TRP A 93 13.54 -1.85 8.02
CA TRP A 93 12.22 -2.07 8.60
C TRP A 93 11.48 -0.74 8.63
N ARG A 94 10.13 -0.80 8.69
CA ARG A 94 9.26 0.38 8.68
C ARG A 94 9.28 1.06 7.31
N LYS A 95 9.23 2.39 7.29
CA LYS A 95 8.99 3.22 6.11
C LYS A 95 9.79 4.51 6.16
N GLY A 96 9.76 5.26 5.06
CA GLY A 96 10.43 6.57 4.92
C GLY A 96 11.68 6.50 4.05
N TYR A 97 11.79 5.48 3.21
CA TYR A 97 12.92 5.27 2.31
C TYR A 97 12.52 5.53 0.86
N PRO A 98 13.46 5.97 0.00
CA PRO A 98 13.23 6.09 -1.43
C PRO A 98 13.29 4.72 -2.15
N TYR A 99 12.65 3.71 -1.56
CA TYR A 99 12.54 2.35 -2.10
C TYR A 99 11.09 2.03 -2.43
N GLU A 100 10.89 1.18 -3.42
CA GLU A 100 9.56 0.74 -3.89
C GLU A 100 8.77 0.13 -2.73
N GLU A 101 9.40 -0.69 -1.90
CA GLU A 101 8.78 -1.36 -0.75
C GLU A 101 8.22 -0.36 0.27
N SER A 102 8.83 0.82 0.40
CA SER A 102 8.36 1.89 1.29
C SER A 102 7.35 2.83 0.62
N ALA A 103 7.38 2.98 -0.71
CA ALA A 103 6.67 4.05 -1.42
C ALA A 103 5.52 3.54 -2.30
N HIS A 104 5.65 2.35 -2.88
CA HIS A 104 4.66 1.76 -3.76
C HIS A 104 3.55 1.10 -2.94
N VAL A 105 2.37 1.70 -3.03
CA VAL A 105 1.17 1.29 -2.31
C VAL A 105 0.13 0.74 -3.27
N PRO A 106 -0.73 -0.18 -2.82
CA PRO A 106 -1.87 -0.57 -3.63
C PRO A 106 -2.85 0.60 -3.75
N MET A 107 -3.49 0.72 -4.91
CA MET A 107 -4.60 1.62 -5.16
C MET A 107 -5.65 0.90 -6.03
N VAL A 108 -6.87 0.77 -5.52
CA VAL A 108 -8.00 0.14 -6.20
C VAL A 108 -9.17 1.11 -6.21
N ILE A 109 -9.79 1.30 -7.38
CA ILE A 109 -10.90 2.22 -7.55
C ILE A 109 -12.09 1.46 -8.14
N LYS A 110 -13.23 1.49 -7.45
CA LYS A 110 -14.53 1.13 -8.01
C LYS A 110 -15.25 2.42 -8.38
N MET A 111 -15.62 2.53 -9.64
CA MET A 111 -16.46 3.60 -10.16
C MET A 111 -17.74 3.02 -10.77
N ASP A 112 -18.75 3.86 -10.88
CA ASP A 112 -20.07 3.46 -11.34
C ASP A 112 -20.08 3.16 -12.85
N GLY A 113 -20.88 2.17 -13.27
CA GLY A 113 -21.12 1.91 -14.70
C GLY A 113 -20.10 1.07 -15.48
N GLU A 114 -19.00 0.58 -14.90
CA GLU A 114 -18.11 -0.35 -15.61
C GLU A 114 -18.59 -1.80 -15.45
N GLY A 115 -19.55 -2.21 -16.28
CA GLY A 115 -19.91 -3.62 -16.51
C GLY A 115 -18.80 -4.46 -17.17
N GLY A 116 -17.54 -4.00 -17.10
CA GLY A 116 -16.34 -4.70 -17.57
C GLY A 116 -15.43 -4.94 -16.37
N GLY A 117 -14.96 -6.17 -16.20
CA GLY A 117 -14.15 -6.56 -15.04
C GLY A 117 -12.90 -5.71 -14.82
N ALA A 118 -12.20 -5.99 -13.71
CA ALA A 118 -11.06 -5.22 -13.23
C ALA A 118 -10.03 -4.92 -14.36
N LYS A 119 -9.67 -3.63 -14.48
CA LYS A 119 -8.63 -3.14 -15.39
C LYS A 119 -7.37 -2.81 -14.59
N VAL A 120 -6.22 -3.15 -15.15
CA VAL A 120 -4.91 -2.72 -14.64
C VAL A 120 -4.53 -1.43 -15.36
N VAL A 121 -4.10 -0.42 -14.60
CA VAL A 121 -3.62 0.87 -15.12
C VAL A 121 -2.13 0.98 -14.77
N ASP A 122 -1.27 0.97 -15.78
CA ASP A 122 0.20 1.03 -15.61
C ASP A 122 0.76 2.45 -15.55
N SER A 123 -0.10 3.47 -15.65
CA SER A 123 0.30 4.87 -15.53
C SER A 123 0.78 5.17 -14.11
N VAL A 124 1.88 5.92 -13.99
CA VAL A 124 2.34 6.43 -12.70
C VAL A 124 1.31 7.42 -12.15
N VAL A 125 0.88 7.18 -10.92
CA VAL A 125 -0.05 8.03 -10.16
C VAL A 125 0.48 8.24 -8.74
N GLU A 126 0.00 9.29 -8.08
CA GLU A 126 0.32 9.59 -6.69
C GLU A 126 -0.92 9.56 -5.79
N ILE A 127 -0.74 9.33 -4.49
CA ILE A 127 -1.81 9.45 -3.49
C ILE A 127 -2.46 10.85 -3.52
N ARG A 128 -1.71 11.89 -3.91
CA ARG A 128 -2.22 13.26 -4.07
C ARG A 128 -3.30 13.39 -5.15
N ASP A 129 -3.30 12.50 -6.13
CA ASP A 129 -4.29 12.49 -7.20
C ASP A 129 -5.66 12.06 -6.71
N VAL A 130 -5.75 11.35 -5.58
CA VAL A 130 -7.03 10.89 -5.00
C VAL A 130 -7.96 12.07 -4.71
N ALA A 131 -7.46 13.15 -4.10
CA ALA A 131 -8.30 14.29 -3.74
C ALA A 131 -8.92 14.95 -4.99
N VAL A 132 -8.09 15.18 -6.01
CA VAL A 132 -8.53 15.80 -7.28
C VAL A 132 -9.48 14.87 -8.02
N THR A 133 -9.22 13.55 -8.01
CA THR A 133 -10.09 12.53 -8.61
C THR A 133 -11.46 12.51 -7.94
N VAL A 134 -11.52 12.54 -6.60
CA VAL A 134 -12.79 12.60 -5.86
C VAL A 134 -13.55 13.87 -6.19
N TRP A 135 -12.89 15.03 -6.24
CA TRP A 135 -13.54 16.30 -6.60
C TRP A 135 -14.12 16.30 -8.01
N ASP A 136 -13.44 15.64 -8.95
CA ASP A 136 -13.93 15.49 -10.32
C ASP A 136 -15.17 14.60 -10.36
N VAL A 137 -15.11 13.43 -9.70
CA VAL A 137 -16.21 12.47 -9.63
C VAL A 137 -17.47 13.07 -9.00
N VAL A 138 -17.33 13.87 -7.94
CA VAL A 138 -18.49 14.53 -7.28
C VAL A 138 -18.88 15.87 -7.94
N GLY A 139 -18.22 16.27 -9.03
CA GLY A 139 -18.60 17.42 -9.85
C GLY A 139 -18.25 18.80 -9.28
N VAL A 140 -17.29 18.89 -8.35
CA VAL A 140 -16.92 20.15 -7.67
C VAL A 140 -15.53 20.68 -8.04
N LEU A 141 -14.79 19.97 -8.92
CA LEU A 141 -13.41 20.30 -9.24
C LEU A 141 -13.22 21.73 -9.77
N GLU A 142 -14.10 22.21 -10.66
CA GLU A 142 -13.99 23.56 -11.22
C GLU A 142 -14.23 24.64 -10.15
N GLU A 143 -15.20 24.46 -9.25
CA GLU A 143 -15.44 25.37 -8.14
C GLU A 143 -14.21 25.48 -7.21
N VAL A 144 -13.56 24.35 -6.93
CA VAL A 144 -12.34 24.32 -6.11
C VAL A 144 -11.19 25.05 -6.81
N LYS A 145 -11.01 24.84 -8.12
CA LYS A 145 -9.97 25.53 -8.91
C LYS A 145 -10.18 27.05 -8.90
N GLU A 146 -11.42 27.52 -9.03
CA GLU A 146 -11.74 28.95 -8.98
C GLU A 146 -11.37 29.58 -7.63
N LYS A 147 -11.74 28.94 -6.51
CA LYS A 147 -11.43 29.41 -5.15
C LYS A 147 -9.93 29.45 -4.87
N VAL A 148 -9.17 28.46 -5.35
CA VAL A 148 -7.71 28.45 -5.19
C VAL A 148 -7.09 29.62 -5.97
N ARG A 149 -7.50 29.84 -7.22
CA ARG A 149 -7.00 30.95 -8.05
C ARG A 149 -7.32 32.33 -7.46
N SER A 150 -8.45 32.49 -6.77
CA SER A 150 -8.82 33.78 -6.17
C SER A 150 -8.07 34.12 -4.87
N ASN A 151 -7.33 33.16 -4.29
CA ASN A 151 -6.65 33.31 -2.99
C ASN A 151 -5.11 33.44 -3.11
N ILE A 152 -4.59 33.53 -4.34
CA ILE A 152 -3.16 33.70 -4.67
C ILE A 152 -3.00 35.03 -5.41
#